data_AF-A0A5N3P5B5-F1
#
_entry.id   AF-A0A5N3P5B5-F1
#
_cell.length_a   1.000
_cell.length_b   1.000
_cell.length_c   1.000
_cell.angle_alpha   90.00
_cell.angle_beta   90.00
_cell.angle_gamma   90.00
#
_symmetry.space_group_name_H-M   'P 1'
#
loop_
_entity.id
_entity.type
_entity.pdbx_description
1 polymer ?
#
loop_
_entity_poly.entity_id
_entity_poly.type
_entity_poly.pdbx_seq_one_letter_code
_entity_poly.pdbx_strand_id
1 'polypeptide(L)'
;MKAACDDELLLTLTIFVEHGRQQEAAIFYETAVGAVRTKTHLLPSAVQTETIHIREGEVMALDLRVGDRVIAICGSNPRREAEPSRGGPFFLKEKGAGATVFRLEVNDAEAVLKRAVTAGAAIRDALQVANDGHRCASFFDPFGHIWALHERVAVAKREAA
;
A
#
# COMPACT_ATOMS: atom_id res chain seq x y z
N MET A 1 16.05 4.09 40.33
CA MET A 1 16.31 4.00 38.88
C MET A 1 15.04 3.43 38.26
N LYS A 2 14.18 4.27 37.68
CA LYS A 2 12.86 3.87 37.17
C LYS A 2 13.10 3.30 35.78
N ALA A 3 12.74 2.04 35.53
CA ALA A 3 12.77 1.46 34.20
C ALA A 3 11.91 2.36 33.29
N ALA A 4 12.53 2.98 32.29
CA ALA A 4 11.78 3.60 31.22
C ALA A 4 11.07 2.45 30.50
N CYS A 5 9.74 2.43 30.58
CA CYS A 5 8.95 1.65 29.63
C CYS A 5 9.15 2.36 28.29
N ASP A 6 10.05 1.83 27.46
CA ASP A 6 10.09 2.18 26.04
C ASP A 6 8.83 1.57 25.41
N ASP A 7 7.70 2.27 25.54
CA ASP A 7 6.49 1.97 24.79
C ASP A 7 6.78 2.32 23.32
N GLU A 8 7.38 1.38 22.59
CA GLU A 8 7.68 1.53 21.16
C GLU A 8 6.35 1.57 20.38
N LEU A 9 5.86 2.79 20.13
CA LEU A 9 4.63 3.05 19.41
C LEU A 9 4.87 3.00 17.90
N LEU A 10 4.33 1.97 17.23
CA LEU A 10 4.39 1.81 15.78
C LEU A 10 3.02 2.00 15.15
N LEU A 11 2.91 2.99 14.26
CA LEU A 11 1.73 3.15 13.39
C LEU A 11 1.89 2.24 12.17
N THR A 12 0.92 1.35 11.96
CA THR A 12 0.83 0.51 10.76
C THR A 12 -0.45 0.86 10.01
N LEU A 13 -0.47 0.54 8.71
CA LEU A 13 -1.62 0.76 7.84
C LEU A 13 -2.00 -0.55 7.16
N THR A 14 -3.29 -0.76 6.97
CA THR A 14 -3.81 -1.88 6.18
C THR A 14 -4.44 -1.36 4.91
N ILE A 15 -4.01 -1.90 3.77
CA ILE A 15 -4.53 -1.65 2.44
C ILE A 15 -5.42 -2.83 2.08
N PHE A 16 -6.69 -2.56 1.77
CA PHE A 16 -7.66 -3.60 1.42
C PHE A 16 -7.76 -3.75 -0.09
N VAL A 17 -7.49 -4.97 -0.57
CA VAL A 17 -7.68 -5.37 -1.97
C VAL A 17 -8.80 -6.40 -2.07
N GLU A 18 -9.26 -6.71 -3.27
CA GLU A 18 -10.19 -7.82 -3.47
C GLU A 18 -9.57 -9.14 -2.95
N HIS A 19 -10.37 -9.97 -2.28
CA HIS A 19 -9.89 -11.28 -1.83
C HIS A 19 -9.35 -12.11 -3.01
N GLY A 20 -8.21 -12.74 -2.83
CA GLY A 20 -7.50 -13.48 -3.87
C GLY A 20 -6.48 -12.64 -4.64
N ARG A 21 -6.54 -11.30 -4.56
CA ARG A 21 -5.59 -10.39 -5.25
C ARG A 21 -4.41 -9.94 -4.38
N GLN A 22 -4.27 -10.45 -3.15
CA GLN A 22 -3.19 -10.04 -2.23
C GLN A 22 -1.80 -10.29 -2.82
N GLN A 23 -1.61 -11.45 -3.48
CA GLN A 23 -0.32 -11.79 -4.10
C GLN A 23 0.01 -10.85 -5.27
N GLU A 24 -0.98 -10.53 -6.11
CA GLU A 24 -0.85 -9.58 -7.21
C GLU A 24 -0.47 -8.19 -6.66
N ALA A 25 -1.14 -7.75 -5.59
CA ALA A 25 -0.83 -6.49 -4.92
C ALA A 25 0.58 -6.46 -4.33
N ALA A 26 1.04 -7.55 -3.72
CA ALA A 26 2.42 -7.62 -3.24
C ALA A 26 3.43 -7.50 -4.38
N ILE A 27 3.24 -8.19 -5.50
CA ILE A 27 4.12 -8.09 -6.68
C ILE A 27 4.13 -6.66 -7.23
N PHE A 28 2.95 -6.01 -7.28
CA PHE A 28 2.84 -4.61 -7.67
C PHE A 28 3.69 -3.70 -6.76
N TYR A 29 3.55 -3.78 -5.44
CA TYR A 29 4.30 -2.92 -4.52
C TYR A 29 5.80 -3.25 -4.47
N GLU A 30 6.17 -4.53 -4.59
CA GLU A 30 7.57 -4.97 -4.74
C GLU A 30 8.20 -4.29 -5.97
N THR A 31 7.49 -4.22 -7.09
CA THR A 31 7.98 -3.62 -8.34
C THR A 31 7.95 -2.09 -8.32
N ALA A 32 6.82 -1.50 -7.93
CA ALA A 32 6.59 -0.06 -8.01
C ALA A 32 7.48 0.72 -7.04
N VAL A 33 7.45 0.33 -5.76
CA VAL A 33 8.04 1.10 -4.66
C VAL A 33 9.19 0.36 -3.97
N GLY A 34 9.59 -0.81 -4.47
CA GLY A 34 10.67 -1.60 -3.89
C GLY A 34 10.30 -2.21 -2.54
N ALA A 35 9.01 -2.50 -2.33
CA ALA A 35 8.55 -3.12 -1.11
C ALA A 35 9.19 -4.51 -0.94
N VAL A 36 9.41 -4.94 0.30
CA VAL A 36 9.95 -6.26 0.62
C VAL A 36 8.96 -7.02 1.46
N ARG A 37 8.57 -8.21 1.02
CA ARG A 37 7.70 -9.09 1.80
C ARG A 37 8.39 -9.55 3.07
N THR A 38 7.69 -9.44 4.19
CA THR A 38 8.19 -9.81 5.51
C THR A 38 7.41 -10.94 6.14
N LYS A 39 6.09 -11.01 5.91
CA LYS A 39 5.24 -12.05 6.48
C LYS A 39 4.06 -12.36 5.56
N THR A 40 3.64 -13.61 5.59
CA THR A 40 2.40 -14.09 4.96
C THR A 40 1.48 -14.63 6.04
N HIS A 41 0.23 -14.16 6.04
CA HIS A 41 -0.82 -14.62 6.94
C HIS A 41 -1.82 -15.44 6.13
N LEU A 42 -2.03 -16.69 6.54
CA LEU A 42 -2.95 -17.61 5.88
C LEU A 42 -4.24 -17.71 6.68
N LEU A 43 -5.35 -17.98 5.98
CA LEU A 43 -6.62 -18.26 6.63
C LEU A 43 -6.54 -19.58 7.41
N PRO A 44 -6.94 -19.58 8.70
CA PRO A 44 -6.82 -20.76 9.56
C PRO A 44 -7.90 -21.80 9.30
N SER A 45 -8.93 -21.48 8.51
CA SER A 45 -10.04 -22.39 8.21
C SER A 45 -10.70 -22.01 6.90
N ALA A 46 -11.22 -23.01 6.19
CA ALA A 46 -12.02 -22.81 5.00
C ALA A 46 -13.33 -22.08 5.34
N VAL A 47 -13.82 -21.28 4.39
CA VAL A 47 -15.13 -20.64 4.44
C VAL A 47 -15.90 -21.08 3.20
N GLN A 48 -16.97 -21.85 3.42
CA GLN A 48 -17.88 -22.27 2.35
C GLN A 48 -19.31 -21.82 2.68
N THR A 49 -19.94 -21.18 1.72
CA THR A 49 -21.36 -20.80 1.69
C THR A 49 -21.85 -21.05 0.25
N GLU A 50 -23.12 -20.78 -0.05
CA GLU A 50 -23.65 -20.94 -1.40
C GLU A 50 -22.90 -20.09 -2.44
N THR A 51 -22.43 -18.89 -2.07
CA THR A 51 -21.81 -17.93 -3.00
C THR A 51 -20.32 -17.69 -2.74
N ILE A 52 -19.79 -18.12 -1.59
CA ILE A 52 -18.39 -17.88 -1.17
C ILE A 52 -17.68 -19.20 -0.94
N HIS A 53 -16.54 -19.37 -1.60
CA HIS A 53 -15.70 -20.58 -1.55
C HIS A 53 -14.24 -20.16 -1.33
N ILE A 54 -13.79 -20.23 -0.08
CA ILE A 54 -12.43 -19.89 0.35
C ILE A 54 -11.81 -21.11 1.01
N ARG A 55 -10.63 -21.51 0.58
CA ARG A 55 -9.93 -22.68 1.12
C ARG A 55 -9.13 -22.32 2.36
N GLU A 56 -8.96 -23.30 3.23
CA GLU A 56 -7.95 -23.22 4.30
C GLU A 56 -6.56 -23.03 3.68
N GLY A 57 -5.74 -22.19 4.31
CA GLY A 57 -4.40 -21.89 3.80
C GLY A 57 -4.37 -20.89 2.64
N GLU A 58 -5.51 -20.35 2.19
CA GLU A 58 -5.50 -19.19 1.29
C GLU A 58 -4.87 -17.97 1.97
N VAL A 59 -4.23 -17.12 1.18
CA VAL A 59 -3.60 -15.88 1.69
C VAL A 59 -4.69 -14.94 2.20
N MET A 60 -4.63 -14.62 3.49
CA MET A 60 -5.47 -13.61 4.12
C MET A 60 -4.84 -12.22 3.93
N ALA A 61 -3.57 -12.10 4.30
CA ALA A 61 -2.83 -10.86 4.26
C ALA A 61 -1.31 -11.08 4.06
N LEU A 62 -0.62 -10.04 3.61
CA LEU A 62 0.83 -9.99 3.44
C LEU A 62 1.38 -8.73 4.11
N ASP A 63 2.41 -8.87 4.93
CA ASP A 63 3.12 -7.70 5.49
C ASP A 63 4.27 -7.34 4.55
N LEU A 64 4.27 -6.10 4.09
CA LEU A 64 5.29 -5.54 3.21
C LEU A 64 6.03 -4.42 3.94
N ARG A 65 7.35 -4.48 3.93
CA ARG A 65 8.20 -3.39 4.39
C ARG A 65 8.46 -2.41 3.25
N VAL A 66 8.12 -1.15 3.46
CA VAL A 66 8.38 -0.02 2.55
C VAL A 66 9.23 0.98 3.32
N GLY A 67 10.51 1.10 2.95
CA GLY A 67 11.48 1.86 3.75
C GLY A 67 11.66 1.25 5.14
N ASP A 68 11.39 2.04 6.17
CA ASP A 68 11.42 1.68 7.60
C ASP A 68 10.05 1.29 8.16
N ARG A 69 8.98 1.32 7.35
CA ARG A 69 7.61 1.03 7.80
C ARG A 69 7.09 -0.29 7.27
N VAL A 70 6.20 -0.90 8.03
CA VAL A 70 5.45 -2.10 7.60
C VAL A 70 4.00 -1.70 7.32
N ILE A 71 3.51 -2.10 6.15
CA ILE A 71 2.11 -2.04 5.76
C ILE A 71 1.58 -3.45 5.57
N ALA A 72 0.30 -3.66 5.84
CA ALA A 72 -0.38 -4.91 5.56
C ALA A 72 -1.24 -4.78 4.30
N ILE A 73 -1.12 -5.75 3.39
CA ILE A 73 -2.03 -5.92 2.25
C ILE A 73 -3.02 -7.01 2.62
N CYS A 74 -4.30 -6.68 2.76
CA CYS A 74 -5.33 -7.59 3.24
C CYS A 74 -6.41 -7.81 2.19
N GLY A 75 -6.89 -9.04 2.05
CA GLY A 75 -8.11 -9.31 1.29
C GLY A 75 -9.32 -8.79 2.04
N SER A 76 -10.14 -7.99 1.36
CA SER A 76 -11.50 -7.68 1.82
C SER A 76 -12.27 -8.97 2.06
N ASN A 77 -13.00 -9.06 3.17
CA ASN A 77 -13.72 -10.28 3.52
C ASN A 77 -14.90 -10.48 2.55
N PRO A 78 -14.95 -11.57 1.75
CA PRO A 78 -16.03 -11.77 0.79
C PRO A 78 -17.43 -11.84 1.43
N ARG A 79 -17.54 -12.25 2.69
CA ARG A 79 -18.82 -12.23 3.42
C ARG A 79 -19.29 -10.81 3.71
N ARG A 80 -18.36 -9.89 4.02
CA ARG A 80 -18.71 -8.48 4.20
C ARG A 80 -19.09 -7.85 2.87
N GLU A 81 -18.37 -8.17 1.79
CA GLU A 81 -18.74 -7.74 0.44
C GLU A 81 -20.14 -8.22 0.03
N ALA A 82 -20.50 -9.47 0.35
CA ALA A 82 -21.82 -10.03 0.07
C ALA A 82 -22.94 -9.49 0.98
N GLU A 83 -22.61 -9.02 2.19
CA GLU A 83 -23.55 -8.47 3.18
C GLU A 83 -23.14 -7.05 3.64
N PRO A 84 -23.22 -6.02 2.78
CA PRO A 84 -22.69 -4.68 3.09
C PRO A 84 -23.31 -4.01 4.32
N SER A 85 -24.51 -4.41 4.72
CA SER A 85 -25.19 -3.92 5.93
C SER A 85 -24.40 -4.19 7.22
N ARG A 86 -23.46 -5.14 7.21
CA ARG A 86 -22.55 -5.44 8.33
C ARG A 86 -21.36 -4.48 8.43
N GLY A 87 -21.21 -3.58 7.46
CA GLY A 87 -20.08 -2.66 7.35
C GLY A 87 -18.82 -3.33 6.80
N GLY A 88 -17.89 -2.48 6.35
CA GLY A 88 -16.60 -2.89 5.76
C GLY A 88 -15.56 -3.31 6.80
N PRO A 89 -14.26 -3.16 6.49
CA PRO A 89 -13.71 -2.53 5.28
C PRO A 89 -13.98 -3.34 3.99
N PHE A 90 -14.21 -2.62 2.90
CA PHE A 90 -14.42 -3.15 1.55
C PHE A 90 -13.20 -2.84 0.67
N PHE A 91 -12.99 -3.59 -0.40
CA PHE A 91 -12.01 -3.18 -1.40
C PHE A 91 -12.53 -2.01 -2.24
N LEU A 92 -11.61 -1.21 -2.80
CA LEU A 92 -11.97 -0.09 -3.66
C LEU A 92 -12.34 -0.60 -5.06
N LYS A 93 -13.56 -0.28 -5.49
CA LYS A 93 -14.10 -0.73 -6.78
C LYS A 93 -13.75 0.20 -7.95
N GLU A 94 -13.24 1.39 -7.65
CA GLU A 94 -12.88 2.42 -8.63
C GLU A 94 -11.58 3.14 -8.24
N LYS A 95 -10.92 3.74 -9.23
CA LYS A 95 -9.70 4.54 -9.04
C LYS A 95 -9.98 5.73 -8.12
N GLY A 96 -9.28 5.80 -7.00
CA GLY A 96 -9.40 6.89 -6.03
C GLY A 96 -10.71 6.88 -5.23
N ALA A 97 -11.42 5.75 -5.18
CA ALA A 97 -12.65 5.64 -4.40
C ALA A 97 -12.42 5.73 -2.87
N GLY A 98 -11.17 5.55 -2.42
CA GLY A 98 -10.79 5.67 -1.02
C GLY A 98 -10.58 7.12 -0.59
N ALA A 99 -10.85 7.42 0.68
CA ALA A 99 -10.62 8.74 1.28
C ALA A 99 -9.14 9.00 1.67
N THR A 100 -8.24 8.04 1.40
CA THR A 100 -6.84 8.09 1.83
C THR A 100 -5.90 8.23 0.64
N VAL A 101 -4.89 9.10 0.78
CA VAL A 101 -3.75 9.19 -0.12
C VAL A 101 -2.50 8.76 0.64
N PHE A 102 -1.75 7.81 0.08
CA PHE A 102 -0.47 7.38 0.64
C PHE A 102 0.65 8.25 0.09
N ARG A 103 1.32 9.01 0.95
CA ARG A 103 2.42 9.88 0.56
C ARG A 103 3.75 9.17 0.76
N LEU A 104 4.56 9.11 -0.29
CA LEU A 104 5.92 8.60 -0.26
C LEU A 104 6.91 9.73 -0.53
N GLU A 105 7.91 9.82 0.34
CA GLU A 105 9.12 10.58 0.03
C GLU A 105 10.13 9.68 -0.68
N VAL A 106 10.57 10.09 -1.85
CA VAL A 106 11.43 9.30 -2.72
C VAL A 106 12.60 10.12 -3.21
N ASN A 107 13.72 9.48 -3.55
CA ASN A 107 14.87 10.19 -4.08
C ASN A 107 14.68 10.59 -5.56
N ASP A 108 13.88 9.82 -6.31
CA ASP A 108 13.60 10.05 -7.73
C ASP A 108 12.13 9.68 -7.98
N ALA A 109 11.28 10.71 -8.12
CA ALA A 109 9.84 10.53 -8.31
C ALA A 109 9.53 9.97 -9.70
N GLU A 110 10.32 10.32 -10.71
CA GLU A 110 10.12 9.88 -12.08
C GLU A 110 10.43 8.40 -12.25
N ALA A 111 11.54 7.93 -11.67
CA ALA A 111 11.89 6.52 -11.69
C ALA A 111 10.85 5.65 -10.99
N VAL A 112 10.32 6.09 -9.84
CA VAL A 112 9.25 5.39 -9.12
C VAL A 112 7.96 5.37 -9.93
N LEU A 113 7.56 6.52 -10.50
CA LEU A 113 6.37 6.62 -11.35
C LEU A 113 6.47 5.68 -12.55
N LYS A 114 7.62 5.64 -13.22
CA LYS A 114 7.85 4.74 -14.36
C LYS A 114 7.71 3.27 -13.97
N ARG A 115 8.30 2.84 -12.84
CA ARG A 115 8.12 1.47 -12.35
C ARG A 115 6.68 1.16 -12.00
N ALA A 116 5.98 2.09 -11.35
CA ALA A 116 4.58 1.92 -11.00
C ALA A 116 3.70 1.73 -12.24
N VAL A 117 3.89 2.56 -13.28
CA VAL A 117 3.16 2.44 -14.55
C VAL A 117 3.46 1.10 -15.24
N THR A 118 4.73 0.69 -15.31
CA THR A 118 5.11 -0.63 -15.84
C THR A 118 4.45 -1.78 -15.08
N ALA A 119 4.24 -1.63 -13.76
CA ALA A 119 3.57 -2.61 -12.91
C ALA A 119 2.02 -2.55 -13.01
N GLY A 120 1.45 -1.63 -13.80
CA GLY A 120 0.00 -1.52 -14.03
C GLY A 120 -0.68 -0.32 -13.38
N ALA A 121 0.07 0.60 -12.77
CA ALA A 121 -0.51 1.83 -12.25
C ALA A 121 -1.02 2.75 -13.38
N ALA A 122 -2.07 3.50 -13.10
CA ALA A 122 -2.52 4.59 -13.97
C ALA A 122 -2.04 5.94 -13.42
N ILE A 123 -1.48 6.77 -14.29
CA ILE A 123 -1.08 8.14 -13.91
C ILE A 123 -2.34 8.92 -13.50
N ARG A 124 -2.29 9.54 -12.32
CA ARG A 124 -3.31 10.48 -11.86
C ARG A 124 -2.83 11.90 -12.16
N ASP A 125 -1.68 12.26 -11.60
CA ASP A 125 -0.99 13.52 -11.88
C ASP A 125 0.39 13.19 -12.45
N ALA A 126 0.69 13.72 -13.64
CA ALA A 126 2.01 13.57 -14.25
C ALA A 126 3.09 14.23 -13.40
N LEU A 127 4.35 13.84 -13.65
CA LEU A 127 5.49 14.48 -13.00
C LEU A 127 5.48 15.99 -13.28
N GLN A 128 5.52 16.76 -12.20
CA GLN A 128 5.48 18.22 -12.24
C GLN A 128 6.31 18.81 -11.11
N VAL A 129 6.60 20.10 -11.20
CA VAL A 129 7.24 20.87 -10.14
C VAL A 129 6.13 21.60 -9.37
N ALA A 130 6.01 21.31 -8.08
CA ALA A 130 5.07 21.97 -7.20
C ALA A 130 5.50 23.42 -6.90
N ASN A 131 4.58 24.21 -6.32
CA ASN A 131 4.83 25.63 -6.01
C ASN A 131 6.01 25.85 -5.04
N ASP A 132 6.36 24.84 -4.24
CA ASP A 132 7.50 24.83 -3.33
C ASP A 132 8.81 24.41 -4.01
N GLY A 133 8.81 24.18 -5.32
CA GLY A 133 9.96 23.77 -6.11
C GLY A 133 10.26 22.27 -6.10
N HIS A 134 9.50 21.46 -5.35
CA HIS A 134 9.70 20.02 -5.30
C HIS A 134 9.07 19.30 -6.50
N ARG A 135 9.76 18.28 -7.04
CA ARG A 135 9.18 17.37 -8.03
C ARG A 135 8.16 16.45 -7.36
N CYS A 136 6.96 16.38 -7.92
CA CYS A 136 5.90 15.50 -7.42
C CYS A 136 5.13 14.84 -8.58
N ALA A 137 4.51 13.70 -8.27
CA ALA A 137 3.62 12.98 -9.17
C ALA A 137 2.61 12.17 -8.34
N SER A 138 1.55 11.68 -8.97
CA SER A 138 0.64 10.75 -8.29
C SER A 138 0.10 9.69 -9.26
N PHE A 139 -0.24 8.52 -8.72
CA PHE A 139 -0.82 7.43 -9.50
C PHE A 139 -1.92 6.71 -8.72
N PHE A 140 -2.82 6.09 -9.48
CA PHE A 140 -3.72 5.06 -8.97
C PHE A 140 -3.06 3.70 -9.11
N ASP A 141 -2.99 2.93 -8.02
CA ASP A 141 -2.61 1.53 -8.14
C ASP A 141 -3.74 0.68 -8.76
N PRO A 142 -3.45 -0.56 -9.21
CA PRO A 142 -4.46 -1.46 -9.80
C PRO A 142 -5.62 -1.83 -8.87
N PHE A 143 -5.54 -1.46 -7.58
CA PHE A 143 -6.51 -1.77 -6.54
C PHE A 143 -7.29 -0.53 -6.09
N GLY A 144 -7.14 0.59 -6.81
CA GLY A 144 -7.94 1.80 -6.62
C GLY A 144 -7.37 2.82 -5.62
N HIS A 145 -6.21 2.58 -5.01
CA HIS A 145 -5.64 3.49 -4.02
C HIS A 145 -4.78 4.56 -4.68
N ILE A 146 -4.69 5.73 -4.05
CA ILE A 146 -3.88 6.85 -4.54
C ILE A 146 -2.54 6.85 -3.81
N TRP A 147 -1.48 6.92 -4.60
CA TRP A 147 -0.12 7.14 -4.11
C TRP A 147 0.41 8.47 -4.65
N ALA A 148 0.92 9.31 -3.74
CA ALA A 148 1.57 10.58 -4.05
C ALA A 148 3.08 10.48 -3.81
N LEU A 149 3.87 10.86 -4.80
CA LEU A 149 5.32 10.85 -4.75
C LEU A 149 5.82 12.29 -4.54
N HIS A 150 6.68 12.47 -3.54
CA HIS A 150 7.38 13.72 -3.30
C HIS A 150 8.88 13.47 -3.35
N GLU A 151 9.55 14.12 -4.30
CA GLU A 151 10.99 14.00 -4.46
C GLU A 151 11.71 14.76 -3.33
N ARG A 152 12.64 14.07 -2.68
CA ARG A 152 13.53 14.67 -1.69
C ARG A 152 14.52 15.57 -2.41
N VAL A 153 14.64 16.80 -1.95
CA VAL A 153 15.73 17.67 -2.38
C VAL A 153 17.04 17.07 -1.86
N ALA A 154 18.03 16.93 -2.73
CA ALA A 154 19.37 16.57 -2.29
C ALA A 154 19.81 17.57 -1.22
N VAL A 155 20.10 17.08 0.00
CA VAL A 155 20.78 17.92 0.98
C VAL A 155 22.16 18.19 0.38
N ALA A 156 22.37 19.40 -0.16
CA ALA A 156 23.70 19.86 -0.49
C ALA A 156 24.55 19.60 0.75
N LYS A 157 25.62 18.80 0.61
CA LYS A 157 26.59 18.61 1.69
C LYS A 157 26.93 20.01 2.19
N ARG A 158 26.55 20.34 3.43
CA ARG A 158 27.14 21.48 4.11
C ARG A 158 28.62 21.13 4.19
N GLU A 159 29.42 21.73 3.32
CA GLU A 159 30.85 21.73 3.46
C GLU A 159 31.12 22.31 4.86
N ALA A 160 31.67 21.48 5.73
CA ALA A 160 32.20 21.95 6.99
C ALA A 160 33.40 22.84 6.64
N ALA A 161 33.19 24.15 6.74
CA ALA A 161 34.26 25.14 6.79
C ALA A 161 34.92 25.13 8.18
#